data_AF-A0A7W7Q0L3-F1
#
_entry.id   AF-A0A7W7Q0L3-F1
#
_cell.length_a   1.000
_cell.length_b   1.000
_cell.length_c   1.000
_cell.angle_alpha   90.00
_cell.angle_beta   90.00
_cell.angle_gamma   90.00
#
_symmetry.space_group_name_H-M   'P 1'
#
loop_
_entity.id
_entity.type
_entity.pdbx_description
1 polymer ?
#
loop_
_entity_poly.entity_id
_entity_poly.type
_entity_poly.pdbx_seq_one_letter_code
_entity_poly.pdbx_strand_id
1 'polypeptide(L)' 'MTTPEAESFAELIADCADIPRALRDGGPALPGQREPAPWEVDETTFAQVNGLEEYV' A
#
# COMPACT_ATOMS: atom_id res chain seq x y z
N MET A 1 -28.15 -0.42 -0.78
CA MET A 1 -27.97 -1.00 0.58
C MET A 1 -26.80 -0.28 1.21
N THR A 2 -26.90 0.14 2.47
CA THR A 2 -25.76 0.70 3.21
C THR A 2 -25.09 -0.43 3.97
N THR A 3 -23.77 -0.54 3.86
CA THR A 3 -22.98 -1.42 4.75
C THR A 3 -22.82 -0.66 6.07
N PRO A 4 -23.05 -1.30 7.23
CA PRO A 4 -22.78 -0.67 8.51
C PRO A 4 -21.27 -0.38 8.65
N GLU A 5 -20.93 0.76 9.24
CA GLU A 5 -19.55 1.09 9.59
C GLU A 5 -19.10 0.26 10.79
N ALA A 6 -17.85 -0.21 10.77
CA ALA A 6 -17.28 -0.97 11.88
C ALA A 6 -16.92 -0.05 13.05
N GLU A 7 -17.24 -0.47 14.27
CA GLU A 7 -16.98 0.29 15.50
C GLU A 7 -15.71 -0.18 16.21
N SER A 8 -15.06 -1.25 15.72
CA SER A 8 -13.81 -1.78 16.29
C SER A 8 -12.90 -2.48 15.27
N PHE A 9 -11.60 -2.59 15.61
CA PHE A 9 -10.66 -3.41 14.84
C PHE A 9 -11.03 -4.89 14.81
N ALA A 10 -11.69 -5.41 15.87
CA ALA A 10 -12.11 -6.81 15.91
C ALA A 10 -13.18 -7.11 14.85
N GLU A 11 -14.11 -6.19 14.64
CA GLU A 11 -15.13 -6.29 13.58
C GLU A 11 -14.49 -6.25 12.19
N LEU A 12 -13.56 -5.33 11.95
CA LEU A 12 -12.81 -5.28 10.69
C LEU A 12 -12.07 -6.59 10.37
N ILE A 13 -11.49 -7.22 11.39
CA ILE A 13 -10.80 -8.50 11.26
C ILE A 13 -11.80 -9.63 10.97
N ALA A 14 -12.96 -9.65 11.65
CA ALA A 14 -14.01 -10.64 11.42
C ALA A 14 -14.56 -10.57 9.99
N ASP A 15 -14.80 -9.36 9.48
CA ASP A 15 -15.24 -9.16 8.09
C ASP A 15 -14.22 -9.72 7.08
N CYS A 16 -12.92 -9.55 7.35
CA CYS A 16 -11.87 -10.11 6.52
C CYS A 16 -11.80 -11.64 6.61
N ALA A 17 -12.18 -12.23 7.76
CA ALA A 17 -12.21 -13.67 7.96
C ALA A 17 -13.32 -14.35 7.13
N ASP A 18 -14.38 -13.64 6.80
CA ASP A 18 -15.50 -14.12 5.97
C ASP A 18 -15.23 -14.08 4.46
N ILE A 19 -14.11 -13.50 4.03
CA ILE A 19 -13.71 -13.50 2.61
C ILE A 19 -13.60 -14.95 2.10
N PRO A 20 -14.37 -15.34 1.05
CA PRO A 20 -14.36 -16.69 0.52
C PRO A 20 -12.96 -17.17 0.14
N ARG A 21 -12.64 -18.42 0.50
CA ARG A 21 -11.32 -19.01 0.23
C ARG A 21 -10.97 -19.08 -1.26
N ALA A 22 -11.97 -19.24 -2.13
CA ALA A 22 -11.80 -19.20 -3.58
C ALA A 22 -11.25 -17.85 -4.12
N LEU A 23 -11.37 -16.76 -3.35
CA LEU A 23 -10.75 -15.47 -3.67
C LEU A 23 -9.36 -15.31 -3.04
N ARG A 24 -9.01 -16.15 -2.05
CA ARG A 24 -7.71 -16.17 -1.37
C ARG A 24 -6.71 -17.09 -2.07
N ASP A 25 -7.21 -18.14 -2.72
CA ASP A 25 -6.41 -19.03 -3.54
C ASP A 25 -6.02 -18.26 -4.82
N GLY A 26 -4.83 -17.67 -4.77
CA GLY A 26 -4.31 -16.74 -5.76
C GLY A 26 -4.41 -17.29 -7.17
N GLY A 27 -4.68 -16.38 -8.12
CA GLY A 27 -4.61 -16.65 -9.55
C GLY A 27 -3.21 -17.13 -9.99
N PRO A 28 -2.92 -17.13 -11.30
CA PRO A 28 -1.61 -17.57 -11.79
C PRO A 28 -0.49 -16.87 -11.02
N ALA A 29 0.57 -17.62 -10.71
CA ALA A 29 1.70 -17.12 -9.94
C ALA A 29 2.14 -15.76 -10.48
N LEU A 30 2.01 -14.72 -9.66
CA LEU A 30 2.52 -13.41 -10.01
C LEU A 30 4.05 -13.51 -10.10
N PRO A 31 4.70 -12.73 -10.99
CA PRO A 31 6.14 -12.60 -10.96
C PRO A 31 6.61 -12.29 -9.55
N GLY A 32 7.69 -12.93 -9.11
CA GLY A 32 8.27 -12.68 -7.80
C GLY A 32 8.58 -11.20 -7.58
N GLN A 33 8.61 -10.78 -6.32
CA GLN A 33 9.01 -9.44 -5.95
C GLN A 33 10.42 -9.16 -6.51
N ARG A 34 10.56 -8.06 -7.25
CA ARG A 34 11.88 -7.60 -7.72
C ARG A 34 12.66 -7.04 -6.54
N GLU A 35 13.97 -7.26 -6.53
CA GLU A 35 14.84 -6.55 -5.60
C GLU A 35 14.70 -5.04 -5.82
N PRO A 36 14.57 -4.25 -4.74
CA PRO A 36 14.56 -2.80 -4.88
C PRO A 36 15.93 -2.36 -5.40
N ALA A 37 15.94 -1.50 -6.41
CA ALA A 37 17.14 -0.76 -6.74
C ALA A 37 17.53 0.15 -5.56
N PRO A 38 18.82 0.37 -5.29
CA PRO A 38 19.23 1.41 -4.35
C PRO A 38 18.62 2.74 -4.78
N TRP A 39 18.03 3.45 -3.83
CA TRP A 39 17.44 4.75 -4.12
C TRP A 39 18.56 5.79 -4.24
N GLU A 40 18.59 6.49 -5.37
CA GLU A 40 19.51 7.59 -5.63
C GLU A 40 18.71 8.82 -6.07
N VAL A 41 19.07 9.98 -5.53
CA VAL A 41 18.57 11.28 -5.98
C VAL A 41 19.55 11.82 -6.99
N ASP A 42 19.10 12.00 -8.22
CA ASP A 42 19.91 12.65 -9.24
C ASP A 42 19.85 14.18 -9.09
N GLU A 43 20.78 14.85 -9.78
CA GLU A 43 20.86 16.32 -9.78
C GLU A 43 19.56 16.98 -10.28
N THR A 44 18.85 16.33 -11.20
CA THR A 44 17.55 16.80 -11.71
C THR A 44 16.50 16.84 -10.61
N THR A 45 16.46 15.82 -9.75
CA THR A 45 15.54 15.74 -8.61
C THR A 45 15.96 16.70 -7.51
N PHE A 46 17.26 16.80 -7.22
CA PHE A 46 17.78 17.77 -6.25
C PHE A 46 17.47 19.23 -6.65
N ALA A 47 17.65 19.58 -7.92
CA ALA A 47 17.42 20.93 -8.42
C ALA A 47 15.98 21.44 -8.24
N GLN A 48 14.99 20.55 -8.14
CA GLN A 48 13.58 20.92 -7.94
C GLN A 48 13.29 21.46 -6.55
N VAL A 49 14.07 21.02 -5.56
CA VAL A 49 13.92 21.42 -4.15
C VAL A 49 15.04 22.35 -3.68
N ASN A 50 16.07 22.53 -4.49
CA ASN A 50 17.17 23.42 -4.20
C ASN A 50 16.68 24.87 -4.05
N GLY A 51 16.87 25.44 -2.85
CA GLY A 51 16.44 26.79 -2.53
C GLY A 51 15.00 26.91 -2.02
N LEU A 52 14.27 25.80 -1.87
CA LEU A 52 13.04 25.79 -1.09
C LEU A 52 13.38 25.83 0.40
N GLU A 53 12.72 26.71 1.15
CA GLU A 53 12.86 26.78 2.60
C GLU A 53 12.11 25.63 3.28
N GLU A 54 12.52 25.30 4.51
CA GLU A 54 11.80 24.33 5.34
C GLU A 54 10.36 24.81 5.59
N TYR A 55 9.42 23.87 5.50
CA TYR A 55 8.02 24.16 5.80
C TYR A 55 7.84 24.29 7.32
N VAL A 56 7.56 25.52 7.80
CA VAL A 56 7.31 25.86 9.21
C VAL A 56 5.84 25.64 9.59
#